data_AF-A0A9D6DZR9-F1
#
_entry.id   AF-A0A9D6DZR9-F1
#
_cell.length_a   1.000
_cell.length_b   1.000
_cell.length_c   1.000
_cell.angle_alpha   90.00
_cell.angle_beta   90.00
_cell.angle_gamma   90.00
#
_symmetry.space_group_name_H-M   'P 1'
#
loop_
_entity.id
_entity.type
_entity.pdbx_description
1 polymer ?
#
loop_
_entity_poly.entity_id
_entity_poly.type
_entity_poly.pdbx_seq_one_letter_code
_entity_poly.pdbx_strand_id
1 'polypeptide(L)'
;MDHSDIDASETEIRQLRAEVFRLKEELVRCWSKGSLLSIQTSLGTMFSQAMGKRQESAYKKKISELSLLYEFSRMQFDPMDLGQAAGLMLERVNGHVPADALSAAVYEEDGENVGHYFFPQLEKIGPEFLAPSFSHEAAFFQILAGEIRLVSEVDDEDPLHRLKVRRHSKSFLFFPFIKSRMRMFFLLESLVSDSFTEAQRDFLAVLLSDAATTLENLKLHEDLHLMFTDTVKGLVQALEAKDSYTKGHSVRVREYALSIARRKGLNERQQEIVGKAAILHDIGKIGIEDQVLSNRQPLLSGEDRDALRKHPRYGAEILQPIKLLKEIVPSILYHHERYDGQGYPRGLQGDEIPIGAQIIAIVDAYDAMTTDRVYREGRSPGEAVEELRRCAGAQFNPELVEIFIQFLTEGKLL
;
A
#
# COMPACT_ATOMS: atom_id res chain seq x y z
N MET A 1 13.13 52.77 22.02
CA MET A 1 12.53 52.52 23.34
C MET A 1 11.21 53.24 23.38
N ASP A 2 10.12 52.49 23.35
CA ASP A 2 8.99 52.76 24.25
C ASP A 2 8.37 51.40 24.59
N HIS A 3 8.76 50.88 25.76
CA HIS A 3 8.23 49.68 26.37
C HIS A 3 7.17 50.15 27.38
N SER A 4 5.90 50.05 27.01
CA SER A 4 4.75 50.10 27.93
C SER A 4 3.66 49.21 27.32
N ASP A 5 3.72 47.92 27.62
CA ASP A 5 2.98 47.26 28.70
C ASP A 5 1.65 46.68 28.21
N ILE A 6 1.76 45.51 27.58
CA ILE A 6 0.69 44.51 27.52
C ILE A 6 0.73 43.79 28.88
N ASP A 7 0.14 44.40 29.90
CA ASP A 7 -0.06 43.74 31.19
C ASP A 7 -1.48 43.18 31.21
N ALA A 8 -1.67 42.03 30.58
CA ALA A 8 -2.88 41.25 30.76
C ALA A 8 -2.93 40.83 32.22
N SER A 9 -4.03 41.13 32.92
CA SER A 9 -4.11 40.88 34.36
C SER A 9 -3.86 39.39 34.65
N GLU A 10 -3.20 39.07 35.76
CA GLU A 10 -2.90 37.67 36.17
C GLU A 10 -4.17 36.79 36.19
N THR A 11 -5.33 37.42 36.34
CA THR A 11 -6.68 36.84 36.26
C THR A 11 -7.06 36.42 34.83
N GLU A 12 -6.79 37.25 33.81
CA GLU A 12 -7.02 36.92 32.39
C GLU A 12 -6.09 35.79 31.93
N ILE A 13 -4.83 35.81 32.34
CA ILE A 13 -3.88 34.72 32.04
C ILE A 13 -4.33 33.40 32.69
N ARG A 14 -4.88 33.45 33.91
CA ARG A 14 -5.45 32.27 34.58
C ARG A 14 -6.71 31.75 33.87
N GLN A 15 -7.60 32.64 33.43
CA GLN A 15 -8.79 32.26 32.66
C GLN A 15 -8.41 31.61 31.33
N LEU A 16 -7.49 32.23 30.58
CA LEU A 16 -6.97 31.67 29.32
C LEU A 16 -6.31 30.30 29.52
N ARG A 17 -5.54 30.10 30.59
CA ARG A 17 -4.93 28.79 30.90
C ARG A 17 -5.97 27.72 31.24
N ALA A 18 -7.00 28.05 32.02
CA ALA A 18 -8.07 27.13 32.36
C ALA A 18 -8.89 26.74 31.12
N GLU A 19 -9.12 27.70 30.22
CA GLU A 19 -9.85 27.49 28.97
C GLU A 19 -9.05 26.66 27.97
N VAL A 20 -7.73 26.91 27.83
CA VAL A 20 -6.80 26.07 27.04
C VAL A 20 -6.73 24.64 27.59
N PHE A 21 -6.78 24.45 28.91
CA PHE A 21 -6.79 23.13 29.53
C PHE A 21 -8.09 22.37 29.24
N ARG A 22 -9.24 23.03 29.36
CA ARG A 22 -10.55 22.47 28.98
C ARG A 22 -10.60 22.08 27.50
N LEU A 23 -10.05 22.93 26.64
CA LEU A 23 -9.92 22.71 25.20
C LEU A 23 -9.05 21.50 24.85
N LYS A 24 -7.96 21.27 25.60
CA LYS A 24 -7.14 20.06 25.46
C LYS A 24 -7.95 18.79 25.74
N GLU A 25 -8.80 18.78 26.77
CA GLU A 25 -9.64 17.62 27.07
C GLU A 25 -10.73 17.38 26.02
N GLU A 26 -11.34 18.44 25.47
CA GLU A 26 -12.31 18.32 24.37
C GLU A 26 -11.67 17.82 23.07
N LEU A 27 -10.45 18.26 22.77
CA LEU A 27 -9.65 17.76 21.63
C LEU A 27 -9.34 16.26 21.79
N VAL A 28 -8.94 15.82 22.98
CA VAL A 28 -8.68 14.40 23.29
C VAL A 28 -9.98 13.57 23.17
N ARG A 29 -11.13 14.12 23.56
CA ARG A 29 -12.44 13.46 23.39
C ARG A 29 -12.95 13.43 21.95
N CYS A 30 -12.63 14.43 21.14
CA CYS A 30 -12.99 14.43 19.72
C CYS A 30 -12.05 13.54 18.90
N TRP A 31 -10.78 13.43 19.32
CA TRP A 31 -9.80 12.48 18.78
C TRP A 31 -10.28 11.03 18.85
N SER A 32 -11.05 10.64 19.86
CA SER A 32 -11.61 9.28 19.95
C SER A 32 -12.86 9.04 19.08
N LYS A 33 -13.43 10.10 18.48
CA LYS A 33 -14.68 10.03 17.68
C LYS A 33 -14.51 10.32 16.19
N GLY A 34 -13.29 10.58 15.71
CA GLY A 34 -12.91 10.45 14.30
C GLY A 34 -13.35 11.55 13.31
N SER A 35 -13.94 12.66 13.76
CA SER A 35 -14.38 13.75 12.85
C SER A 35 -13.50 15.01 12.98
N LEU A 36 -12.64 15.23 11.98
CA LEU A 36 -11.80 16.43 11.79
C LEU A 36 -12.64 17.72 11.72
N LEU A 37 -13.80 17.65 11.05
CA LEU A 37 -14.67 18.79 10.79
C LEU A 37 -15.28 19.36 12.07
N SER A 38 -15.66 18.50 13.03
CA SER A 38 -16.17 18.94 14.34
C SER A 38 -15.08 19.60 15.19
N ILE A 39 -13.83 19.17 15.05
CA ILE A 39 -12.70 19.76 15.79
C ILE A 39 -12.40 21.16 15.24
N GLN A 40 -12.32 21.31 13.92
CA GLN A 40 -12.07 22.60 13.28
C GLN A 40 -13.19 23.62 13.57
N THR A 41 -14.45 23.19 13.50
CA THR A 41 -15.60 24.07 13.72
C THR A 41 -15.67 24.53 15.18
N SER A 42 -15.47 23.63 16.14
CA SER A 42 -15.46 23.97 17.56
C SER A 42 -14.30 24.90 17.92
N LEU A 43 -13.08 24.60 17.46
CA LEU A 43 -11.92 25.48 17.69
C LEU A 43 -12.13 26.86 17.06
N GLY A 44 -12.57 26.92 15.80
CA GLY A 44 -12.79 28.19 15.09
C GLY A 44 -13.84 29.09 15.76
N THR A 45 -14.93 28.50 16.26
CA THR A 45 -16.01 29.26 16.94
C THR A 45 -15.55 29.77 18.32
N MET A 46 -14.81 28.95 19.07
CA MET A 46 -14.33 29.29 20.40
C MET A 46 -13.26 30.40 20.38
N PHE A 47 -12.30 30.35 19.44
CA PHE A 47 -11.27 31.38 19.32
C PHE A 47 -11.82 32.73 18.84
N SER A 48 -12.88 32.72 18.03
CA SER A 48 -13.53 33.94 17.56
C SER A 48 -14.27 34.70 18.67
N GLN A 49 -14.69 34.01 19.74
CA GLN A 49 -15.40 34.62 20.88
C GLN A 49 -14.47 35.19 21.95
N ALA A 50 -13.23 34.68 22.07
CA ALA A 50 -12.32 35.01 23.16
C ALA A 50 -11.27 36.10 22.84
N MET A 51 -11.06 36.46 21.56
CA MET A 51 -9.84 37.16 21.14
C MET A 51 -10.08 38.29 20.11
N GLY A 52 -9.21 39.31 20.10
CA GLY A 52 -9.27 40.39 19.12
C GLY A 52 -8.96 39.93 17.68
N LYS A 53 -9.56 40.60 16.68
CA LYS A 53 -9.52 40.24 15.24
C LYS A 53 -8.12 39.90 14.67
N ARG A 54 -7.06 40.54 15.19
CA ARG A 54 -5.67 40.33 14.72
C ARG A 54 -5.08 39.00 15.20
N GLN A 55 -5.43 38.55 16.41
CA GLN A 55 -5.04 37.24 16.94
C GLN A 55 -5.85 36.13 16.28
N GLU A 56 -7.15 36.34 16.06
CA GLU A 56 -8.04 35.39 15.40
C GLU A 56 -7.52 34.93 14.01
N SER A 57 -7.04 35.87 13.18
CA SER A 57 -6.47 35.55 11.86
C SER A 57 -5.19 34.70 11.93
N ALA A 58 -4.31 34.97 12.90
CA ALA A 58 -3.07 34.21 13.06
C ALA A 58 -3.35 32.77 13.54
N TYR A 59 -4.33 32.60 14.45
CA TYR A 59 -4.74 31.28 14.93
C TYR A 59 -5.51 30.47 13.87
N LYS A 60 -6.41 31.10 13.10
CA LYS A 60 -7.07 30.43 11.96
C LYS A 60 -6.06 29.89 10.96
N LYS A 61 -5.01 30.68 10.65
CA LYS A 61 -3.90 30.21 9.83
C LYS A 61 -3.25 28.98 10.47
N LYS A 62 -2.82 29.06 11.75
CA LYS A 62 -2.16 27.95 12.47
C LYS A 62 -2.99 26.66 12.53
N ILE A 63 -4.30 26.77 12.76
CA ILE A 63 -5.23 25.62 12.76
C ILE A 63 -5.30 24.97 11.38
N SER A 64 -5.31 25.78 10.33
CA SER A 64 -5.24 25.29 8.95
C SER A 64 -3.95 24.51 8.70
N GLU A 65 -2.79 25.03 9.17
CA GLU A 65 -1.49 24.35 9.02
C GLU A 65 -1.50 22.97 9.71
N LEU A 66 -1.96 22.91 10.97
CA LEU A 66 -2.01 21.68 11.74
C LEU A 66 -3.00 20.66 11.14
N SER A 67 -4.07 21.13 10.52
CA SER A 67 -5.05 20.27 9.86
C SER A 67 -4.45 19.60 8.62
N LEU A 68 -3.69 20.36 7.81
CA LEU A 68 -3.00 19.82 6.63
C LEU A 68 -1.94 18.79 7.01
N LEU A 69 -1.10 19.09 8.01
CA LEU A 69 -0.11 18.14 8.53
C LEU A 69 -0.77 16.84 8.99
N TYR A 70 -1.90 16.96 9.69
CA TYR A 70 -2.66 15.79 10.11
C TYR A 70 -3.23 15.01 8.92
N GLU A 71 -3.80 15.68 7.91
CA GLU A 71 -4.29 15.05 6.68
C GLU A 71 -3.16 14.28 5.97
N PHE A 72 -1.98 14.87 5.79
CA PHE A 72 -0.82 14.20 5.16
C PHE A 72 -0.35 13.02 5.98
N SER A 73 -0.28 13.15 7.31
CA SER A 73 0.07 12.04 8.20
C SER A 73 -0.91 10.86 8.13
N ARG A 74 -2.14 11.09 7.68
CA ARG A 74 -3.17 10.06 7.53
C ARG A 74 -3.19 9.41 6.16
N MET A 75 -2.74 10.10 5.11
CA MET A 75 -2.72 9.56 3.74
C MET A 75 -1.93 8.25 3.62
N GLN A 76 -0.91 8.04 4.47
CA GLN A 76 -0.16 6.77 4.53
C GLN A 76 -1.00 5.54 4.90
N PHE A 77 -2.22 5.72 5.43
CA PHE A 77 -3.14 4.64 5.79
C PHE A 77 -4.27 4.45 4.78
N ASP A 78 -4.40 5.36 3.82
CA ASP A 78 -5.42 5.26 2.79
C ASP A 78 -4.87 4.44 1.61
N PRO A 79 -5.69 3.59 0.96
CA PRO A 79 -5.25 2.81 -0.19
C PRO A 79 -5.11 3.72 -1.41
N MET A 80 -3.93 4.31 -1.59
CA MET A 80 -3.59 5.19 -2.70
C MET A 80 -2.18 4.90 -3.22
N ASP A 81 -2.00 5.04 -4.54
CA ASP A 81 -0.66 5.00 -5.13
C ASP A 81 0.09 6.33 -4.88
N LEU A 82 1.41 6.31 -5.13
CA LEU A 82 2.27 7.47 -4.91
C LEU A 82 1.80 8.71 -5.69
N GLY A 83 1.24 8.52 -6.89
CA GLY A 83 0.77 9.61 -7.73
C GLY A 83 -0.54 10.23 -7.25
N GLN A 84 -1.46 9.40 -6.79
CA GLN A 84 -2.69 9.84 -6.12
C GLN A 84 -2.38 10.62 -4.84
N ALA A 85 -1.45 10.11 -4.02
CA ALA A 85 -1.00 10.78 -2.80
C ALA A 85 -0.35 12.13 -3.10
N ALA A 86 0.61 12.14 -4.04
CA ALA A 86 1.27 13.37 -4.47
C ALA A 86 0.25 14.38 -5.00
N GLY A 87 -0.71 13.95 -5.82
CA GLY A 87 -1.71 14.83 -6.38
C GLY A 87 -2.64 15.45 -5.34
N LEU A 88 -3.14 14.66 -4.40
CA LEU A 88 -3.97 15.14 -3.29
C LEU A 88 -3.21 16.12 -2.40
N MET A 89 -1.94 15.83 -2.07
CA MET A 89 -1.13 16.74 -1.26
C MET A 89 -0.95 18.09 -1.95
N LEU A 90 -0.67 18.09 -3.25
CA LEU A 90 -0.44 19.30 -4.03
C LEU A 90 -1.72 20.12 -4.19
N GLU A 91 -2.86 19.47 -4.45
CA GLU A 91 -4.17 20.14 -4.46
C GLU A 91 -4.45 20.86 -3.13
N ARG A 92 -4.16 20.19 -2.01
CA ARG A 92 -4.35 20.74 -0.66
C ARG A 92 -3.43 21.93 -0.40
N VAL A 93 -2.13 21.80 -0.72
CA VAL A 93 -1.18 22.92 -0.59
C VAL A 93 -1.62 24.12 -1.45
N ASN A 94 -2.05 23.88 -2.68
CA ASN A 94 -2.51 24.92 -3.60
C ASN A 94 -3.70 25.71 -3.04
N GLY A 95 -4.62 25.08 -2.30
CA GLY A 95 -5.74 25.76 -1.64
C GLY A 95 -5.34 26.75 -0.53
N HIS A 96 -4.10 26.70 -0.04
CA HIS A 96 -3.62 27.50 1.10
C HIS A 96 -2.53 28.51 0.74
N VAL A 97 -2.13 28.59 -0.53
CA VAL A 97 -1.07 29.47 -1.00
C VAL A 97 -1.56 30.29 -2.19
N PRO A 98 -1.25 31.59 -2.29
CA PRO A 98 -1.53 32.38 -3.48
C PRO A 98 -0.52 32.09 -4.59
N ALA A 99 -0.41 30.83 -5.01
CA ALA A 99 0.34 30.42 -6.20
C ALA A 99 -0.63 30.26 -7.37
N ASP A 100 -0.17 30.53 -8.59
CA ASP A 100 -0.95 30.35 -9.81
C ASP A 100 -0.72 28.95 -10.40
N ALA A 101 0.44 28.35 -10.14
CA ALA A 101 0.72 26.95 -10.45
C ALA A 101 1.64 26.31 -9.39
N LEU A 102 1.46 25.01 -9.19
CA LEU A 102 2.29 24.17 -8.33
C LEU A 102 2.71 22.92 -9.11
N SER A 103 4.00 22.63 -9.09
CA SER A 103 4.59 21.44 -9.72
C SER A 103 5.39 20.65 -8.69
N ALA A 104 5.43 19.34 -8.84
CA ALA A 104 6.35 18.48 -8.11
C ALA A 104 6.97 17.44 -9.04
N ALA A 105 8.20 17.08 -8.76
CA ALA A 105 8.81 15.91 -9.36
C ALA A 105 9.44 15.05 -8.28
N VAL A 106 9.38 13.74 -8.50
CA VAL A 106 9.93 12.72 -7.63
C VAL A 106 10.91 11.89 -8.46
N TYR A 107 12.14 11.78 -7.97
CA TYR A 107 13.19 10.97 -8.56
C TYR A 107 13.69 9.96 -7.52
N GLU A 108 14.09 8.80 -7.99
CA GLU A 108 14.89 7.86 -7.21
C GLU A 108 16.31 8.42 -7.01
N GLU A 109 17.08 7.79 -6.13
CA GLU A 109 18.44 8.19 -5.80
C GLU A 109 19.39 8.16 -7.02
N ASP A 110 19.16 7.23 -7.96
CA ASP A 110 19.96 7.07 -9.18
C ASP A 110 19.58 8.06 -10.30
N GLY A 111 18.57 8.89 -10.08
CA GLY A 111 18.06 9.86 -11.04
C GLY A 111 16.93 9.36 -11.92
N GLU A 112 16.44 8.13 -11.73
CA GLU A 112 15.24 7.65 -12.42
C GLU A 112 14.02 8.49 -12.00
N ASN A 113 13.24 8.94 -12.99
CA ASN A 113 12.04 9.74 -12.73
C ASN A 113 10.87 8.82 -12.38
N VAL A 114 10.38 8.95 -11.15
CA VAL A 114 9.25 8.18 -10.62
C VAL A 114 7.92 8.84 -10.99
N GLY A 115 7.90 10.17 -11.12
CA GLY A 115 6.71 10.89 -11.52
C GLY A 115 6.89 12.40 -11.53
N HIS A 116 6.16 13.04 -12.44
CA HIS A 116 6.02 14.48 -12.52
C HIS A 116 4.54 14.87 -12.40
N TYR A 117 4.24 15.74 -11.45
CA TYR A 117 2.88 16.14 -11.11
C TYR A 117 2.73 17.64 -11.26
N PHE A 118 1.74 18.09 -12.02
CA PHE A 118 1.52 19.49 -12.36
C PHE A 118 0.08 19.91 -12.06
N PHE A 119 -0.07 20.98 -11.27
CA PHE A 119 -1.35 21.53 -10.81
C PHE A 119 -1.49 23.00 -11.18
N PRO A 120 -2.11 23.31 -12.33
CA PRO A 120 -2.42 24.68 -12.71
C PRO A 120 -3.70 25.17 -12.00
N GLN A 121 -3.75 26.45 -11.61
CA GLN A 121 -5.04 27.12 -11.35
C GLN A 121 -5.68 27.51 -12.69
N LEU A 122 -6.39 26.56 -13.32
CA LEU A 122 -7.00 26.71 -14.65
C LEU A 122 -7.92 27.93 -14.80
N GLU A 123 -8.52 28.44 -13.72
CA GLU A 123 -9.37 29.64 -13.77
C GLU A 123 -8.59 30.93 -14.11
N LYS A 124 -7.27 30.96 -13.87
CA LYS A 124 -6.42 32.14 -14.11
C LYS A 124 -5.49 32.00 -15.32
N ILE A 125 -5.31 30.79 -15.83
CA ILE A 125 -4.27 30.48 -16.81
C ILE A 125 -4.91 29.77 -18.01
N GLY A 126 -4.81 30.38 -19.19
CA GLY A 126 -5.38 29.85 -20.43
C GLY A 126 -4.79 28.49 -20.84
N PRO A 127 -5.41 27.81 -21.83
CA PRO A 127 -5.01 26.48 -22.30
C PRO A 127 -3.59 26.42 -22.90
N GLU A 128 -2.92 27.56 -23.11
CA GLU A 128 -1.53 27.65 -23.57
C GLU A 128 -0.47 27.39 -22.49
N PHE A 129 -0.83 27.31 -21.21
CA PHE A 129 0.13 26.99 -20.15
C PHE A 129 0.40 25.49 -20.09
N LEU A 130 1.42 25.07 -20.83
CA LEU A 130 1.89 23.70 -20.87
C LEU A 130 2.54 23.31 -19.55
N ALA A 131 2.33 22.05 -19.14
CA ALA A 131 3.05 21.47 -18.02
C ALA A 131 4.57 21.67 -18.21
N PRO A 132 5.30 22.08 -17.16
CA PRO A 132 6.74 22.22 -17.20
C PRO A 132 7.44 21.01 -17.82
N SER A 133 8.17 21.21 -18.91
CA SER A 133 9.12 20.23 -19.44
C SER A 133 10.45 20.43 -18.72
N PHE A 134 10.64 19.76 -17.57
CA PHE A 134 11.92 19.72 -16.89
C PHE A 134 12.93 18.91 -17.73
N SER A 135 14.05 19.51 -18.14
CA SER A 135 15.20 18.67 -18.50
C SER A 135 15.63 17.98 -17.21
N HIS A 136 15.50 16.65 -17.20
CA HIS A 136 15.60 15.83 -16.00
C HIS A 136 16.90 16.11 -15.24
N GLU A 137 18.00 16.33 -15.97
CA GLU A 137 19.31 16.66 -15.43
C GLU A 137 19.35 17.99 -14.64
N ALA A 138 18.83 19.09 -15.20
CA ALA A 138 18.98 20.42 -14.58
C ALA A 138 18.15 20.55 -13.30
N ALA A 139 16.93 20.01 -13.30
CA ALA A 139 16.09 19.97 -12.10
C ALA A 139 16.72 19.07 -11.03
N PHE A 140 17.24 17.91 -11.42
CA PHE A 140 17.90 16.98 -10.50
C PHE A 140 19.17 17.57 -9.88
N PHE A 141 20.02 18.26 -10.65
CA PHE A 141 21.20 18.96 -10.11
C PHE A 141 20.81 20.02 -9.06
N GLN A 142 19.74 20.78 -9.30
CA GLN A 142 19.27 21.76 -8.32
C GLN A 142 18.72 21.10 -7.06
N ILE A 143 18.10 19.92 -7.17
CA ILE A 143 17.69 19.14 -5.99
C ILE A 143 18.90 18.74 -5.16
N LEU A 144 19.97 18.27 -5.81
CA LEU A 144 21.20 17.85 -5.13
C LEU A 144 21.88 18.99 -4.36
N ALA A 145 21.69 20.25 -4.78
CA ALA A 145 22.18 21.41 -4.03
C ALA A 145 21.46 21.58 -2.67
N GLY A 146 20.23 21.08 -2.53
CA GLY A 146 19.50 21.06 -1.25
C GLY A 146 19.02 22.42 -0.73
N GLU A 147 19.20 23.50 -1.48
CA GLU A 147 18.86 24.85 -1.05
C GLU A 147 17.45 25.27 -1.49
N ILE A 148 16.61 25.68 -0.53
CA ILE A 148 15.33 26.34 -0.81
C ILE A 148 15.61 27.69 -1.45
N ARG A 149 15.09 27.91 -2.67
CA ARG A 149 15.27 29.17 -3.41
C ARG A 149 13.96 29.94 -3.48
N LEU A 150 14.01 31.19 -3.02
CA LEU A 150 12.97 32.20 -3.24
C LEU A 150 13.48 33.17 -4.29
N VAL A 151 12.78 33.26 -5.41
CA VAL A 151 13.13 34.18 -6.51
C VAL A 151 11.97 35.13 -6.72
N SER A 152 12.21 36.40 -6.40
CA SER A 152 11.23 37.49 -6.47
C SER A 152 11.12 38.06 -7.87
N GLU A 153 12.22 38.09 -8.63
CA GLU A 153 12.26 38.50 -10.03
C GLU A 153 13.04 37.46 -10.83
N VAL A 154 12.43 36.94 -11.88
CA VAL A 154 13.00 35.89 -12.73
C VAL A 154 13.85 36.54 -13.83
N ASP A 155 15.16 36.27 -13.83
CA ASP A 155 16.12 36.74 -14.85
C ASP A 155 16.50 35.60 -15.81
N ASP A 156 16.76 35.93 -17.08
CA ASP A 156 17.08 35.02 -18.19
C ASP A 156 18.33 34.14 -17.91
N GLU A 157 19.19 34.58 -16.99
CA GLU A 157 20.42 33.89 -16.58
C GLU A 157 20.25 32.89 -15.42
N ASP A 158 19.07 32.81 -14.77
CA ASP A 158 18.87 31.83 -13.69
C ASP A 158 19.02 30.39 -14.24
N PRO A 159 19.76 29.48 -13.58
CA PRO A 159 19.84 28.08 -13.99
C PRO A 159 18.46 27.39 -14.15
N LEU A 160 17.47 27.83 -13.37
CA LEU A 160 16.07 27.40 -13.48
C LEU A 160 15.32 28.09 -14.64
N HIS A 161 15.80 29.23 -15.16
CA HIS A 161 15.29 29.87 -16.38
C HIS A 161 15.60 29.05 -17.65
N ARG A 162 16.66 28.24 -17.63
CA ARG A 162 17.02 27.32 -18.73
C ARG A 162 16.13 26.09 -18.81
N LEU A 163 15.33 25.82 -17.78
CA LEU A 163 14.21 24.88 -17.88
C LEU A 163 13.20 25.54 -18.84
N LYS A 164 12.73 24.85 -19.89
CA LYS A 164 11.79 25.39 -20.92
C LYS A 164 10.39 25.74 -20.38
N VAL A 165 10.29 26.07 -19.11
CA VAL A 165 9.08 26.11 -18.32
C VAL A 165 8.43 27.50 -18.34
N ARG A 166 9.16 28.59 -18.64
CA ARG A 166 8.66 29.92 -18.26
C ARG A 166 8.96 31.02 -19.27
N ARG A 167 7.89 31.56 -19.86
CA ARG A 167 7.89 32.90 -20.47
C ARG A 167 6.99 33.90 -19.74
N HIS A 168 6.32 33.51 -18.65
CA HIS A 168 5.22 34.29 -18.06
C HIS A 168 5.20 34.36 -16.52
N SER A 169 6.08 33.64 -15.80
CA SER A 169 6.07 33.63 -14.33
C SER A 169 6.91 34.77 -13.76
N LYS A 170 6.33 35.56 -12.86
CA LYS A 170 6.98 36.73 -12.23
C LYS A 170 7.88 36.35 -11.05
N SER A 171 7.45 35.39 -10.24
CA SER A 171 8.18 34.92 -9.06
C SER A 171 8.02 33.42 -8.83
N PHE A 172 8.94 32.81 -8.08
CA PHE A 172 8.83 31.41 -7.67
C PHE A 172 9.43 31.06 -6.32
N LEU A 173 8.96 29.93 -5.80
CA LEU A 173 9.57 29.20 -4.71
C LEU A 173 9.94 27.80 -5.19
N PHE A 174 11.19 27.43 -5.00
CA PHE A 174 11.70 26.09 -5.27
C PHE A 174 12.13 25.43 -3.95
N PHE A 175 11.54 24.27 -3.66
CA PHE A 175 11.81 23.50 -2.45
C PHE A 175 12.39 22.14 -2.82
N PRO A 176 13.72 21.96 -2.71
CA PRO A 176 14.33 20.65 -2.86
C PRO A 176 14.24 19.86 -1.56
N PHE A 177 13.92 18.57 -1.68
CA PHE A 177 13.97 17.62 -0.58
C PHE A 177 14.83 16.43 -0.98
N ILE A 178 15.92 16.27 -0.23
CA ILE A 178 16.78 15.10 -0.28
C ILE A 178 16.36 14.20 0.86
N LYS A 179 15.86 13.03 0.53
CA LYS A 179 15.54 11.98 1.50
C LYS A 179 16.49 10.80 1.34
N SER A 180 16.31 9.73 2.10
CA SER A 180 17.25 8.60 2.08
C SER A 180 17.31 7.98 0.68
N ARG A 181 16.16 7.72 0.06
CA ARG A 181 16.08 7.02 -1.25
C ARG A 181 15.48 7.85 -2.38
N MET A 182 14.97 9.04 -2.06
CA MET A 182 14.26 9.87 -3.02
C MET A 182 14.84 11.28 -3.06
N ARG A 183 14.69 11.90 -4.22
CA ARG A 183 15.02 13.29 -4.50
C ARG A 183 13.75 13.93 -5.04
N MET A 184 13.27 14.96 -4.36
CA MET A 184 12.01 15.61 -4.72
C MET A 184 12.24 17.10 -4.87
N PHE A 185 11.45 17.74 -5.73
CA PHE A 185 11.26 19.18 -5.62
C PHE A 185 9.80 19.56 -5.72
N PHE A 186 9.49 20.71 -5.15
CA PHE A 186 8.24 21.42 -5.35
C PHE A 186 8.55 22.80 -5.90
N LEU A 187 7.81 23.20 -6.94
CA LEU A 187 7.94 24.49 -7.60
C LEU A 187 6.60 25.20 -7.55
N LEU A 188 6.54 26.33 -6.86
CA LEU A 188 5.39 27.21 -6.85
C LEU A 188 5.68 28.42 -7.73
N GLU A 189 4.70 28.80 -8.54
CA GLU A 189 4.82 29.93 -9.46
C GLU A 189 3.72 30.95 -9.18
N SER A 190 4.07 32.23 -9.28
CA SER A 190 3.06 33.28 -9.44
C SER A 190 3.29 34.04 -10.74
N LEU A 191 2.21 34.24 -11.48
CA LEU A 191 2.12 35.05 -12.70
C LEU A 191 1.73 36.50 -12.38
N VAL A 192 1.12 36.74 -11.21
CA VAL A 192 0.53 38.04 -10.84
C VAL A 192 1.34 38.76 -9.76
N SER A 193 1.83 38.02 -8.75
CA SER A 193 2.57 38.57 -7.61
C SER A 193 4.06 38.72 -7.91
N ASP A 194 4.61 39.86 -7.50
CA ASP A 194 6.03 40.19 -7.63
C ASP A 194 6.89 39.53 -6.54
N SER A 195 6.31 38.82 -5.55
CA SER A 195 7.08 37.96 -4.64
C SER A 195 6.23 37.09 -3.71
N PHE A 196 6.79 35.95 -3.31
CA PHE A 196 6.38 35.24 -2.09
C PHE A 196 7.12 35.83 -0.88
N THR A 197 6.44 35.92 0.26
CA THR A 197 7.00 36.40 1.53
C THR A 197 7.83 35.32 2.24
N GLU A 198 8.78 35.71 3.10
CA GLU A 198 9.53 34.76 3.95
C GLU A 198 8.61 33.92 4.83
N ALA A 199 7.55 34.52 5.38
CA ALA A 199 6.56 33.80 6.17
C ALA A 199 5.78 32.75 5.36
N GLN A 200 5.58 32.95 4.06
CA GLN A 200 5.02 31.93 3.15
C GLN A 200 6.05 30.84 2.85
N ARG A 201 7.32 31.23 2.62
CA ARG A 201 8.42 30.29 2.42
C ARG A 201 8.57 29.35 3.61
N ASP A 202 8.65 29.86 4.83
CA ASP A 202 8.85 29.05 6.04
C ASP A 202 7.66 28.13 6.31
N PHE A 203 6.45 28.63 6.11
CA PHE A 203 5.24 27.82 6.22
C PHE A 203 5.23 26.66 5.22
N LEU A 204 5.54 26.94 3.96
CA LEU A 204 5.59 25.93 2.91
C LEU A 204 6.73 24.94 3.08
N ALA A 205 7.88 25.40 3.59
CA ALA A 205 9.01 24.52 3.88
C ALA A 205 8.59 23.41 4.86
N VAL A 206 7.82 23.74 5.90
CA VAL A 206 7.32 22.76 6.87
C VAL A 206 6.33 21.80 6.22
N LEU A 207 5.31 22.33 5.52
CA LEU A 207 4.28 21.49 4.89
C LEU A 207 4.84 20.56 3.81
N LEU A 208 5.70 21.08 2.94
CA LEU A 208 6.26 20.32 1.83
C LEU A 208 7.34 19.34 2.31
N SER A 209 8.02 19.62 3.43
CA SER A 209 8.91 18.64 4.07
C SER A 209 8.14 17.45 4.64
N ASP A 210 6.98 17.71 5.24
CA ASP A 210 6.07 16.66 5.72
C ASP A 210 5.52 15.85 4.54
N ALA A 211 5.01 16.51 3.51
CA ALA A 211 4.56 15.87 2.27
C ALA A 211 5.67 14.99 1.65
N ALA A 212 6.89 15.51 1.53
CA ALA A 212 8.04 14.76 1.03
C ALA A 212 8.34 13.51 1.89
N THR A 213 8.21 13.61 3.22
CA THR A 213 8.40 12.47 4.14
C THR A 213 7.30 11.43 3.96
N THR A 214 6.05 11.85 3.84
CA THR A 214 4.93 10.93 3.60
C THR A 214 5.05 10.22 2.25
N LEU A 215 5.45 10.94 1.19
CA LEU A 215 5.72 10.32 -0.12
C LEU A 215 6.86 9.29 -0.04
N GLU A 216 7.93 9.57 0.71
CA GLU A 216 9.01 8.59 0.94
C GLU A 216 8.51 7.36 1.68
N ASN A 217 7.69 7.54 2.72
CA ASN A 217 7.13 6.43 3.47
C ASN A 217 6.22 5.56 2.59
N LEU A 218 5.37 6.17 1.76
CA LEU A 218 4.51 5.45 0.82
C LEU A 218 5.32 4.58 -0.14
N LYS A 219 6.36 5.15 -0.75
CA LYS A 219 7.28 4.41 -1.62
C LYS A 219 8.01 3.30 -0.88
N LEU A 220 8.48 3.55 0.34
CA LEU A 220 9.14 2.53 1.17
C LEU A 220 8.18 1.36 1.49
N HIS A 221 6.91 1.65 1.77
CA HIS A 221 5.89 0.64 1.98
C HIS A 221 5.64 -0.19 0.72
N GLU A 222 5.52 0.46 -0.44
CA GLU A 222 5.38 -0.21 -1.74
C GLU A 222 6.57 -1.13 -2.04
N ASP A 223 7.80 -0.62 -1.90
CA ASP A 223 9.02 -1.39 -2.12
C ASP A 223 9.10 -2.60 -1.17
N LEU A 224 8.69 -2.43 0.09
CA LEU A 224 8.63 -3.54 1.06
C LEU A 224 7.63 -4.62 0.61
N HIS A 225 6.48 -4.22 0.10
CA HIS A 225 5.49 -5.14 -0.46
C HIS A 225 6.01 -5.88 -1.71
N LEU A 226 6.72 -5.18 -2.60
CA LEU A 226 7.34 -5.76 -3.78
C LEU A 226 8.44 -6.76 -3.40
N MET A 227 9.38 -6.34 -2.53
CA MET A 227 10.46 -7.21 -2.05
C MET A 227 9.94 -8.48 -1.39
N PHE A 228 8.88 -8.37 -0.57
CA PHE A 228 8.23 -9.53 0.03
C PHE A 228 7.63 -10.46 -1.04
N THR A 229 6.92 -9.88 -2.00
CA THR A 229 6.30 -10.63 -3.11
C THR A 229 7.35 -11.36 -3.94
N ASP A 230 8.46 -10.72 -4.26
CA ASP A 230 9.54 -11.31 -5.05
C ASP A 230 10.31 -12.36 -4.26
N THR A 231 10.46 -12.18 -2.95
CA THR A 231 11.00 -13.22 -2.07
C THR A 231 10.11 -14.47 -2.08
N VAL A 232 8.79 -14.30 -1.96
CA VAL A 232 7.83 -15.42 -2.04
C VAL A 232 7.90 -16.11 -3.40
N LYS A 233 7.95 -15.35 -4.51
CA LYS A 233 8.15 -15.93 -5.85
C LYS A 233 9.46 -16.71 -5.95
N GLY A 234 10.55 -16.19 -5.39
CA GLY A 234 11.84 -16.87 -5.34
C GLY A 234 11.79 -18.20 -4.59
N LEU A 235 11.10 -18.25 -3.44
CA LEU A 235 10.89 -19.49 -2.69
C LEU A 235 10.09 -20.52 -3.49
N VAL A 236 9.04 -20.09 -4.18
CA VAL A 236 8.24 -20.95 -5.06
C VAL A 236 9.08 -21.47 -6.21
N GLN A 237 9.87 -20.63 -6.88
CA GLN A 237 10.75 -21.06 -7.97
C GLN A 237 11.81 -22.05 -7.48
N ALA A 238 12.36 -21.86 -6.28
CA ALA A 238 13.30 -22.82 -5.69
C ALA A 238 12.64 -24.17 -5.41
N LEU A 239 11.39 -24.18 -4.92
CA LEU A 239 10.59 -25.39 -4.78
C LEU A 239 10.33 -26.05 -6.14
N GLU A 240 9.89 -25.29 -7.14
CA GLU A 240 9.62 -25.79 -8.49
C GLU A 240 10.86 -26.35 -9.20
N ALA A 241 12.04 -25.80 -8.91
CA ALA A 241 13.30 -26.33 -9.40
C ALA A 241 13.66 -27.68 -8.76
N LYS A 242 13.31 -27.87 -7.48
CA LYS A 242 13.51 -29.14 -6.76
C LYS A 242 12.49 -30.19 -7.19
N ASP A 243 11.26 -29.76 -7.37
CA ASP A 243 10.10 -30.60 -7.65
C ASP A 243 9.59 -30.34 -9.06
N SER A 244 10.15 -31.05 -10.06
CA SER A 244 9.87 -30.82 -11.50
C SER A 244 8.37 -30.85 -11.88
N TYR A 245 7.51 -31.39 -11.02
CA TYR A 245 6.07 -31.48 -11.19
C TYR A 245 5.33 -30.17 -10.88
N THR A 246 5.94 -29.24 -10.14
CA THR A 246 5.25 -28.05 -9.62
C THR A 246 5.37 -26.82 -10.52
N LYS A 247 6.05 -26.90 -11.67
CA LYS A 247 6.22 -25.75 -12.58
C LYS A 247 4.88 -25.15 -13.03
N GLY A 248 4.57 -23.94 -12.54
CA GLY A 248 3.31 -23.24 -12.82
C GLY A 248 2.08 -23.83 -12.12
N HIS A 249 2.23 -24.90 -11.34
CA HIS A 249 1.17 -25.51 -10.53
C HIS A 249 0.69 -24.54 -9.45
N SER A 250 1.62 -23.96 -8.68
CA SER A 250 1.27 -23.01 -7.61
C SER A 250 0.45 -21.81 -8.11
N VAL A 251 0.70 -21.37 -9.36
CA VAL A 251 -0.06 -20.28 -9.99
C VAL A 251 -1.49 -20.74 -10.34
N ARG A 252 -1.65 -21.90 -10.98
CA ARG A 252 -2.98 -22.44 -11.34
C ARG A 252 -3.83 -22.73 -10.09
N VAL A 253 -3.24 -23.39 -9.09
CA VAL A 253 -3.87 -23.66 -7.79
C VAL A 253 -4.34 -22.36 -7.13
N ARG A 254 -3.51 -21.29 -7.14
CA ARG A 254 -3.93 -19.99 -6.61
C ARG A 254 -5.12 -19.41 -7.36
N GLU A 255 -5.10 -19.39 -8.69
CA GLU A 255 -6.20 -18.81 -9.47
C GLU A 255 -7.52 -19.55 -9.25
N TYR A 256 -7.49 -20.88 -9.20
CA TYR A 256 -8.65 -21.70 -8.86
C TYR A 256 -9.11 -21.49 -7.42
N ALA A 257 -8.18 -21.42 -6.45
CA ALA A 257 -8.54 -21.17 -5.05
C ALA A 257 -9.22 -19.81 -4.87
N LEU A 258 -8.70 -18.77 -5.53
CA LEU A 258 -9.28 -17.42 -5.50
C LEU A 258 -10.66 -17.36 -6.19
N SER A 259 -10.89 -18.17 -7.22
CA SER A 259 -12.21 -18.23 -7.88
C SER A 259 -13.29 -18.81 -6.97
N ILE A 260 -12.96 -19.83 -6.18
CA ILE A 260 -13.83 -20.40 -5.13
C ILE A 260 -14.03 -19.39 -4.01
N ALA A 261 -12.94 -18.80 -3.48
CA ALA A 261 -12.99 -17.85 -2.37
C ALA A 261 -13.91 -16.64 -2.68
N ARG A 262 -13.83 -16.08 -3.89
CA ARG A 262 -14.69 -14.99 -4.33
C ARG A 262 -16.16 -15.40 -4.40
N ARG A 263 -16.47 -16.54 -5.03
CA ARG A 263 -17.85 -17.04 -5.18
C ARG A 263 -18.48 -17.43 -3.85
N LYS A 264 -17.68 -17.91 -2.90
CA LYS A 264 -18.12 -18.21 -1.52
C LYS A 264 -18.40 -16.94 -0.70
N GLY A 265 -18.01 -15.75 -1.20
CA GLY A 265 -18.23 -14.48 -0.52
C GLY A 265 -17.22 -14.17 0.58
N LEU A 266 -16.00 -14.72 0.50
CA LEU A 266 -14.93 -14.37 1.44
C LEU A 266 -14.50 -12.91 1.25
N ASN A 267 -14.19 -12.20 2.33
CA ASN A 267 -13.69 -10.83 2.25
C ASN A 267 -12.27 -10.74 1.67
N GLU A 268 -11.80 -9.54 1.33
CA GLU A 268 -10.49 -9.33 0.68
C GLU A 268 -9.32 -9.93 1.47
N ARG A 269 -9.31 -9.77 2.80
CA ARG A 269 -8.28 -10.35 3.66
C ARG A 269 -8.31 -11.88 3.63
N GLN A 270 -9.48 -12.49 3.69
CA GLN A 270 -9.63 -13.94 3.59
C GLN A 270 -9.18 -14.46 2.21
N GLN A 271 -9.51 -13.75 1.14
CA GLN A 271 -9.05 -14.09 -0.21
C GLN A 271 -7.52 -13.98 -0.31
N GLU A 272 -6.91 -12.95 0.27
CA GLU A 272 -5.46 -12.79 0.33
C GLU A 272 -4.78 -13.95 1.06
N ILE A 273 -5.33 -14.36 2.21
CA ILE A 273 -4.85 -15.53 2.97
C ILE A 273 -4.93 -16.80 2.12
N VAL A 274 -6.07 -17.07 1.48
CA VAL A 274 -6.25 -18.25 0.61
C VAL A 274 -5.28 -18.24 -0.56
N GLY A 275 -5.13 -17.10 -1.23
CA GLY A 275 -4.24 -16.96 -2.38
C GLY A 275 -2.76 -17.18 -2.01
N LYS A 276 -2.30 -16.62 -0.90
CA LYS A 276 -0.93 -16.83 -0.40
C LYS A 276 -0.70 -18.27 0.06
N ALA A 277 -1.67 -18.87 0.77
CA ALA A 277 -1.62 -20.26 1.19
C ALA A 277 -1.56 -21.22 -0.01
N ALA A 278 -2.36 -20.97 -1.05
CA ALA A 278 -2.39 -21.76 -2.26
C ALA A 278 -1.04 -21.78 -3.00
N ILE A 279 -0.35 -20.63 -3.09
CA ILE A 279 1.00 -20.58 -3.69
C ILE A 279 2.00 -21.43 -2.91
N LEU A 280 1.93 -21.38 -1.57
CA LEU A 280 2.94 -21.91 -0.66
C LEU A 280 2.58 -23.26 -0.03
N HIS A 281 1.46 -23.88 -0.40
CA HIS A 281 0.94 -25.08 0.29
C HIS A 281 1.96 -26.22 0.34
N ASP A 282 2.77 -26.35 -0.70
CA ASP A 282 3.78 -27.38 -0.87
C ASP A 282 5.20 -26.98 -0.44
N ILE A 283 5.41 -25.80 0.15
CA ILE A 283 6.76 -25.29 0.51
C ILE A 283 7.55 -26.25 1.41
N GLY A 284 6.85 -27.05 2.21
CA GLY A 284 7.47 -28.05 3.06
C GLY A 284 8.16 -29.21 2.33
N LYS A 285 7.93 -29.39 1.02
CA LYS A 285 8.66 -30.37 0.20
C LYS A 285 10.16 -30.07 0.12
N ILE A 286 10.58 -28.83 0.42
CA ILE A 286 12.00 -28.49 0.59
C ILE A 286 12.66 -29.37 1.67
N GLY A 287 11.92 -29.78 2.71
CA GLY A 287 12.40 -30.66 3.78
C GLY A 287 12.34 -32.16 3.46
N ILE A 288 11.88 -32.56 2.27
CA ILE A 288 11.79 -33.97 1.85
C ILE A 288 13.04 -34.36 1.06
N GLU A 289 13.52 -35.59 1.25
CA GLU A 289 14.68 -36.13 0.53
C GLU A 289 14.44 -36.22 -0.99
N ASP A 290 15.46 -35.88 -1.78
CA ASP A 290 15.36 -35.84 -3.24
C ASP A 290 15.02 -37.20 -3.85
N GLN A 291 15.47 -38.30 -3.24
CA GLN A 291 15.17 -39.65 -3.72
C GLN A 291 13.67 -39.97 -3.63
N VAL A 292 12.98 -39.46 -2.60
CA VAL A 292 11.54 -39.62 -2.43
C VAL A 292 10.78 -38.78 -3.44
N LEU A 293 11.18 -37.52 -3.63
CA LEU A 293 10.54 -36.61 -4.58
C LEU A 293 10.76 -37.05 -6.02
N SER A 294 11.95 -37.52 -6.39
CA SER A 294 12.31 -37.95 -7.75
C SER A 294 11.83 -39.37 -8.09
N ASN A 295 11.16 -40.05 -7.17
CA ASN A 295 10.67 -41.41 -7.39
C ASN A 295 9.58 -41.41 -8.48
N ARG A 296 9.86 -42.10 -9.59
CA ARG A 296 8.96 -42.22 -10.75
C ARG A 296 8.08 -43.45 -10.72
N GLN A 297 8.14 -44.26 -9.67
CA GLN A 297 7.29 -45.44 -9.55
C GLN A 297 5.83 -45.04 -9.28
N PRO A 298 4.84 -45.76 -9.85
CA PRO A 298 3.42 -45.46 -9.63
C PRO A 298 2.99 -45.58 -8.16
N LEU A 299 3.71 -46.37 -7.37
CA LEU A 299 3.44 -46.61 -5.95
C LEU A 299 4.73 -46.38 -5.16
N LEU A 300 4.65 -45.50 -4.19
CA LEU A 300 5.71 -45.24 -3.23
C LEU A 300 5.72 -46.29 -2.13
N SER A 301 6.90 -46.53 -1.56
CA SER A 301 7.05 -47.37 -0.35
C SER A 301 6.27 -46.76 0.83
N GLY A 302 5.97 -47.56 1.85
CA GLY A 302 5.33 -47.03 3.07
C GLY A 302 6.15 -45.91 3.71
N GLU A 303 7.48 -46.07 3.76
CA GLU A 303 8.42 -45.10 4.31
C GLU A 303 8.44 -43.80 3.49
N ASP A 304 8.49 -43.88 2.17
CA ASP A 304 8.45 -42.73 1.25
C ASP A 304 7.13 -41.96 1.39
N ARG A 305 6.01 -42.66 1.52
CA ARG A 305 4.69 -42.05 1.73
C ARG A 305 4.62 -41.33 3.07
N ASP A 306 5.14 -41.94 4.14
CA ASP A 306 5.17 -41.33 5.46
C ASP A 306 6.16 -40.16 5.53
N ALA A 307 7.24 -40.18 4.75
CA ALA A 307 8.11 -39.03 4.56
C ALA A 307 7.35 -37.88 3.89
N LEU A 308 6.70 -38.12 2.75
CA LEU A 308 5.92 -37.10 2.03
C LEU A 308 4.81 -36.48 2.88
N ARG A 309 4.11 -37.28 3.69
CA ARG A 309 3.06 -36.80 4.61
C ARG A 309 3.54 -35.79 5.64
N LYS A 310 4.86 -35.62 5.83
CA LYS A 310 5.42 -34.63 6.76
C LYS A 310 5.50 -33.22 6.16
N HIS A 311 5.36 -33.05 4.84
CA HIS A 311 5.54 -31.73 4.22
C HIS A 311 4.57 -30.65 4.73
N PRO A 312 3.29 -30.90 5.10
CA PRO A 312 2.45 -29.84 5.65
C PRO A 312 3.01 -29.31 6.97
N ARG A 313 3.57 -30.21 7.80
CA ARG A 313 4.25 -29.85 9.05
C ARG A 313 5.53 -29.06 8.77
N TYR A 314 6.38 -29.51 7.84
CA TYR A 314 7.57 -28.77 7.46
C TYR A 314 7.24 -27.39 6.89
N GLY A 315 6.19 -27.29 6.07
CA GLY A 315 5.72 -26.01 5.54
C GLY A 315 5.26 -25.06 6.66
N ALA A 316 4.52 -25.57 7.63
CA ALA A 316 4.14 -24.81 8.82
C ALA A 316 5.37 -24.33 9.62
N GLU A 317 6.36 -25.21 9.85
CA GLU A 317 7.59 -24.88 10.58
C GLU A 317 8.45 -23.83 9.87
N ILE A 318 8.54 -23.90 8.54
CA ILE A 318 9.26 -22.91 7.72
C ILE A 318 8.59 -21.53 7.80
N LEU A 319 7.26 -21.49 7.78
CA LEU A 319 6.50 -20.24 7.64
C LEU A 319 6.11 -19.60 8.98
N GLN A 320 6.00 -20.37 10.06
CA GLN A 320 5.60 -19.88 11.39
C GLN A 320 6.46 -18.73 11.95
N PRO A 321 7.80 -18.68 11.74
CA PRO A 321 8.62 -17.55 12.18
C PRO A 321 8.35 -16.25 11.42
N ILE A 322 7.76 -16.31 10.22
CA ILE A 322 7.52 -15.15 9.35
C ILE A 322 6.18 -14.52 9.74
N LYS A 323 6.22 -13.41 10.49
CA LYS A 323 5.01 -12.73 11.01
C LYS A 323 3.94 -12.46 9.95
N LEU A 324 4.34 -12.02 8.75
CA LEU A 324 3.45 -11.71 7.64
C LEU A 324 2.74 -12.95 7.04
N LEU A 325 3.24 -14.16 7.30
CA LEU A 325 2.69 -15.43 6.78
C LEU A 325 2.02 -16.26 7.88
N LYS A 326 1.96 -15.78 9.12
CA LYS A 326 1.39 -16.52 10.24
C LYS A 326 -0.07 -16.95 10.00
N GLU A 327 -0.86 -16.11 9.33
CA GLU A 327 -2.28 -16.38 9.07
C GLU A 327 -2.52 -17.47 8.02
N ILE A 328 -1.54 -17.75 7.15
CA ILE A 328 -1.67 -18.79 6.12
C ILE A 328 -1.28 -20.18 6.63
N VAL A 329 -0.52 -20.25 7.73
CA VAL A 329 0.01 -21.50 8.30
C VAL A 329 -1.06 -22.57 8.54
N PRO A 330 -2.25 -22.28 9.10
CA PRO A 330 -3.29 -23.30 9.28
C PRO A 330 -3.75 -23.90 7.95
N SER A 331 -3.91 -23.09 6.91
CA SER A 331 -4.33 -23.57 5.59
C SER A 331 -3.27 -24.50 4.99
N ILE A 332 -1.98 -24.21 5.23
CA ILE A 332 -0.86 -25.05 4.77
C ILE A 332 -0.74 -26.33 5.60
N LEU A 333 -0.90 -26.26 6.92
CA LEU A 333 -0.75 -27.44 7.77
C LEU A 333 -1.83 -28.49 7.51
N TYR A 334 -3.05 -28.06 7.15
CA TYR A 334 -4.24 -28.89 7.10
C TYR A 334 -4.79 -29.12 5.67
N HIS A 335 -4.10 -28.72 4.61
CA HIS A 335 -4.60 -28.88 3.23
C HIS A 335 -4.73 -30.35 2.77
N HIS A 336 -4.22 -31.30 3.54
CA HIS A 336 -4.43 -32.74 3.35
C HIS A 336 -5.38 -33.37 4.36
N GLU A 337 -6.04 -32.56 5.20
CA GLU A 337 -7.19 -33.02 5.95
C GLU A 337 -8.34 -33.34 4.99
N ARG A 338 -9.13 -34.34 5.35
CA ARG A 338 -10.28 -34.79 4.56
C ARG A 338 -11.55 -34.42 5.29
N TYR A 339 -12.58 -34.03 4.54
CA TYR A 339 -13.86 -33.62 5.12
C TYR A 339 -14.48 -34.69 6.05
N ASP A 340 -14.19 -35.97 5.79
CA ASP A 340 -14.57 -37.15 6.58
C ASP A 340 -13.69 -37.47 7.80
N GLY A 341 -12.64 -36.68 8.08
CA GLY A 341 -11.72 -36.90 9.20
C GLY A 341 -10.64 -37.95 8.95
N GLN A 342 -10.57 -38.57 7.77
CA GLN A 342 -9.55 -39.59 7.44
C GLN A 342 -8.24 -39.00 6.89
N GLY A 343 -8.10 -37.67 6.95
CA GLY A 343 -6.93 -36.95 6.48
C GLY A 343 -5.78 -36.91 7.48
N TYR A 344 -4.82 -36.04 7.19
CA TYR A 344 -3.65 -35.83 8.06
C TYR A 344 -3.30 -34.33 8.06
N PRO A 345 -2.57 -33.82 9.09
CA PRO A 345 -1.90 -34.54 10.18
C PRO A 345 -2.72 -34.84 11.44
N ARG A 346 -3.91 -34.25 11.62
CA ARG A 346 -4.71 -34.34 12.85
C ARG A 346 -6.02 -35.09 12.71
N GLY A 347 -6.51 -35.33 11.49
CA GLY A 347 -7.80 -35.98 11.26
C GLY A 347 -8.97 -35.06 11.59
N LEU A 348 -8.85 -33.77 11.26
CA LEU A 348 -9.90 -32.78 11.45
C LEU A 348 -11.10 -33.10 10.56
N GLN A 349 -12.32 -32.87 11.05
CA GLN A 349 -13.54 -33.20 10.31
C GLN A 349 -14.38 -31.96 9.97
N GLY A 350 -14.93 -31.91 8.76
CA GLY A 350 -15.86 -30.87 8.33
C GLY A 350 -15.32 -29.45 8.55
N ASP A 351 -16.08 -28.65 9.30
CA ASP A 351 -15.79 -27.23 9.57
C ASP A 351 -14.62 -26.99 10.55
N GLU A 352 -14.06 -28.03 11.16
CA GLU A 352 -12.82 -27.93 11.94
C GLU A 352 -11.61 -27.64 11.03
N ILE A 353 -11.69 -28.04 9.76
CA ILE A 353 -10.66 -27.78 8.76
C ILE A 353 -10.75 -26.30 8.35
N PRO A 354 -9.67 -25.51 8.42
CA PRO A 354 -9.71 -24.12 7.97
C PRO A 354 -10.20 -24.00 6.54
N ILE A 355 -11.07 -23.02 6.26
CA ILE A 355 -11.68 -22.85 4.94
C ILE A 355 -10.65 -22.80 3.80
N GLY A 356 -9.49 -22.17 4.02
CA GLY A 356 -8.42 -22.13 3.03
C GLY A 356 -7.81 -23.50 2.74
N ALA A 357 -7.65 -24.37 3.75
CA ALA A 357 -7.21 -25.75 3.55
C ALA A 357 -8.25 -26.56 2.74
N GLN A 358 -9.54 -26.40 3.04
CA GLN A 358 -10.61 -27.08 2.30
C GLN A 358 -10.62 -26.66 0.81
N ILE A 359 -10.45 -25.36 0.54
CA ILE A 359 -10.36 -24.83 -0.83
C ILE A 359 -9.13 -25.39 -1.55
N ILE A 360 -7.95 -25.32 -0.92
CA ILE A 360 -6.68 -25.78 -1.52
C ILE A 360 -6.76 -27.28 -1.86
N ALA A 361 -7.30 -28.10 -0.95
CA ALA A 361 -7.43 -29.55 -1.17
C ALA A 361 -8.20 -29.89 -2.47
N ILE A 362 -9.25 -29.13 -2.78
CA ILE A 362 -10.08 -29.34 -3.97
C ILE A 362 -9.30 -28.97 -5.24
N VAL A 363 -8.68 -27.79 -5.24
CA VAL A 363 -8.03 -27.26 -6.45
C VAL A 363 -6.69 -27.92 -6.73
N ASP A 364 -5.96 -28.33 -5.70
CA ASP A 364 -4.75 -29.16 -5.82
C ASP A 364 -5.10 -30.52 -6.44
N ALA A 365 -6.14 -31.20 -5.93
CA ALA A 365 -6.60 -32.45 -6.50
C ALA A 365 -7.03 -32.32 -7.97
N TYR A 366 -7.73 -31.23 -8.32
CA TYR A 366 -8.12 -30.97 -9.71
C TYR A 366 -6.92 -30.73 -10.62
N ASP A 367 -5.97 -29.87 -10.23
CA ASP A 367 -4.76 -29.59 -11.01
C ASP A 367 -3.90 -30.86 -11.17
N ALA A 368 -3.77 -31.62 -10.08
CA ALA A 368 -3.12 -32.93 -10.06
C ALA A 368 -3.77 -33.94 -11.01
N MET A 369 -5.09 -33.88 -11.19
CA MET A 369 -5.81 -34.79 -12.07
C MET A 369 -5.68 -34.44 -13.55
N THR A 370 -5.68 -33.14 -13.87
CA THR A 370 -5.77 -32.60 -15.24
C THR A 370 -4.43 -32.27 -15.87
N THR A 371 -3.36 -32.20 -15.08
CA THR A 371 -2.00 -31.96 -15.59
C THR A 371 -1.27 -33.27 -15.87
N ASP A 372 -0.49 -33.31 -16.96
CA ASP A 372 0.39 -34.43 -17.27
C ASP A 372 1.43 -34.67 -16.18
N ARG A 373 1.67 -35.94 -15.89
CA ARG A 373 2.70 -36.41 -14.95
C ARG A 373 3.62 -37.38 -15.64
N VAL A 374 4.84 -37.51 -15.12
CA VAL A 374 5.89 -38.39 -15.68
C VAL A 374 5.41 -39.84 -15.90
N TYR A 375 4.48 -40.32 -15.09
CA TYR A 375 3.96 -41.69 -15.11
C TYR A 375 2.53 -41.80 -15.65
N ARG A 376 1.89 -40.70 -16.06
CA ARG A 376 0.45 -40.65 -16.39
C ARG A 376 0.10 -39.38 -17.18
N GLU A 377 -0.67 -39.52 -18.25
CA GLU A 377 -1.33 -38.38 -18.90
C GLU A 377 -2.44 -37.77 -18.02
N GLY A 378 -2.63 -36.46 -18.13
CA GLY A 378 -3.71 -35.74 -17.49
C GLY A 378 -5.07 -36.31 -17.90
N ARG A 379 -6.01 -36.37 -16.95
CA ARG A 379 -7.42 -36.69 -17.25
C ARG A 379 -8.08 -35.50 -17.91
N SER A 380 -9.15 -35.74 -18.66
CA SER A 380 -9.98 -34.65 -19.16
C SER A 380 -10.61 -33.86 -18.00
N PRO A 381 -10.88 -32.55 -18.19
CA PRO A 381 -11.60 -31.74 -17.21
C PRO A 381 -12.92 -32.37 -16.74
N GLY A 382 -13.67 -32.99 -17.67
CA GLY A 382 -14.92 -33.69 -17.35
C GLY A 382 -14.73 -34.87 -16.40
N GLU A 383 -13.71 -35.72 -16.64
CA GLU A 383 -13.40 -36.84 -15.74
C GLU A 383 -12.93 -36.35 -14.37
N ALA A 384 -12.18 -35.25 -14.31
CA ALA A 384 -11.77 -34.64 -13.05
C ALA A 384 -12.97 -34.10 -12.26
N VAL A 385 -13.96 -33.48 -12.93
CA VAL A 385 -15.21 -33.03 -12.31
C VAL A 385 -16.02 -34.18 -11.75
N GLU A 386 -16.17 -35.29 -12.49
CA GLU A 386 -16.89 -36.46 -11.99
C GLU A 386 -16.20 -37.07 -10.76
N GLU A 387 -14.86 -37.09 -10.73
CA GLU A 387 -14.12 -37.54 -9.56
C GLU A 387 -14.28 -36.60 -8.35
N LEU A 388 -14.31 -35.28 -8.57
CA LEU A 388 -14.60 -34.32 -7.50
C LEU A 388 -15.99 -34.53 -6.91
N ARG A 389 -17.02 -34.72 -7.75
CA ARG A 389 -18.39 -35.04 -7.30
C ARG A 389 -18.44 -36.34 -6.51
N ARG A 390 -17.77 -37.38 -7.00
CA ARG A 390 -17.69 -38.70 -6.33
C ARG A 390 -17.08 -38.59 -4.92
N CYS A 391 -16.12 -37.69 -4.76
CA CYS A 391 -15.39 -37.47 -3.51
C CYS A 391 -16.01 -36.39 -2.59
N ALA A 392 -17.06 -35.71 -3.03
CA ALA A 392 -17.78 -34.69 -2.24
C ALA A 392 -18.41 -35.30 -0.99
N GLY A 393 -18.29 -34.62 0.15
CA GLY A 393 -18.77 -35.08 1.46
C GLY A 393 -17.86 -36.12 2.15
N ALA A 394 -16.95 -36.76 1.40
CA ALA A 394 -15.93 -37.65 1.95
C ALA A 394 -14.56 -36.93 2.01
N GLN A 395 -13.93 -36.73 0.87
CA GLN A 395 -12.63 -36.05 0.82
C GLN A 395 -12.80 -34.53 0.87
N PHE A 396 -13.79 -34.01 0.15
CA PHE A 396 -13.94 -32.58 -0.09
C PHE A 396 -15.23 -32.04 0.51
N ASN A 397 -15.21 -30.75 0.88
CA ASN A 397 -16.44 -30.05 1.23
C ASN A 397 -17.39 -30.02 0.03
N PRO A 398 -18.62 -30.57 0.15
CA PRO A 398 -19.54 -30.68 -0.97
C PRO A 398 -20.00 -29.31 -1.51
N GLU A 399 -20.15 -28.30 -0.65
CA GLU A 399 -20.53 -26.95 -1.08
C GLU A 399 -19.43 -26.33 -1.96
N LEU A 400 -18.18 -26.44 -1.54
CA LEU A 400 -17.05 -25.87 -2.27
C LEU A 400 -16.78 -26.58 -3.59
N VAL A 401 -17.03 -27.90 -3.66
CA VAL A 401 -16.95 -28.66 -4.92
C VAL A 401 -17.95 -28.11 -5.93
N GLU A 402 -19.21 -27.90 -5.54
CA GLU A 402 -20.23 -27.36 -6.44
C GLU A 402 -19.89 -25.95 -6.93
N ILE A 403 -19.40 -25.08 -6.02
CA ILE A 403 -18.91 -23.74 -6.39
C ILE A 403 -17.79 -23.82 -7.45
N PHE A 404 -16.86 -24.77 -7.28
CA PHE A 404 -15.75 -24.92 -8.20
C PHE A 404 -16.19 -25.45 -9.57
N ILE A 405 -17.10 -26.43 -9.59
CA ILE A 405 -17.65 -26.99 -10.84
C ILE A 405 -18.42 -25.92 -11.63
N GLN A 406 -19.20 -25.08 -10.95
CA GLN A 406 -19.88 -23.94 -11.58
C GLN A 406 -18.86 -22.99 -12.24
N PHE A 407 -17.77 -22.65 -11.55
CA PHE A 407 -16.69 -21.84 -12.11
C PHE A 407 -16.08 -22.47 -13.37
N LEU A 408 -15.77 -23.78 -13.35
CA LEU A 408 -15.19 -24.47 -14.52
C LEU A 408 -16.14 -24.46 -15.73
N THR A 409 -17.45 -24.59 -15.48
CA THR A 409 -18.49 -24.57 -16.52
C THR A 409 -18.63 -23.19 -17.15
N GLU A 410 -18.70 -22.14 -16.32
CA GLU A 410 -18.80 -20.74 -16.78
C GLU A 410 -17.57 -20.29 -17.57
N GLY A 411 -16.38 -20.74 -17.15
CA GLY A 411 -15.11 -20.42 -17.80
C GLY A 411 -14.89 -21.12 -19.15
N LYS A 412 -15.83 -21.99 -19.58
CA LYS A 412 -15.65 -22.90 -20.74
C LYS A 412 -14.37 -23.73 -20.65
N LEU A 413 -14.00 -24.12 -19.43
CA LEU A 413 -12.90 -25.04 -19.17
C LEU A 413 -13.37 -26.52 -19.22
N LEU A 414 -14.65 -26.74 -19.54
CA LEU A 414 -15.33 -28.03 -19.70
C LEU A 414 -15.83 -28.22 -21.14
#